data_AF-A0A9P9CDI7-F1
#
_entry.id   AF-A0A9P9CDI7-F1
#
_cell.length_a   1.000
_cell.length_b   1.000
_cell.length_c   1.000
_cell.angle_alpha   90.00
_cell.angle_beta   90.00
_cell.angle_gamma   90.00
#
_symmetry.space_group_name_H-M   'P 1'
#
loop_
_entity.id
_entity.type
_entity.pdbx_description
1 polymer ?
#
loop_
_entity_poly.entity_id
_entity_poly.type
_entity_poly.pdbx_seq_one_letter_code
_entity_poly.pdbx_strand_id
1 'polypeptide(L)'
;MQLTSLTRVAVSLVLLPTVVIGRISNVKPFTGTYHATNNSKFPLTFNTIPSPTNNLDFSVAVGLSPIFIQNFDLVALGHSSTGVGNFTLQVQLPASKFFGNGTYRVTAIATAAYGALYGTQLEVYAQNITVTV
;
A
#
# COMPACT_ATOMS: atom_id res chain seq x y z
N MET A 1 -2.84 70.17 8.62
CA MET A 1 -2.47 68.93 9.31
C MET A 1 -2.99 67.76 8.47
N GLN A 2 -2.14 67.16 7.62
CA GLN A 2 -2.53 66.08 6.70
C GLN A 2 -2.29 64.72 7.37
N LEU A 3 -3.33 63.90 7.50
CA LEU A 3 -3.23 62.50 7.92
C LEU A 3 -2.70 61.68 6.74
N THR A 4 -1.51 61.10 6.89
CA THR A 4 -0.97 60.11 5.96
C THR A 4 -1.63 58.75 6.21
N SER A 5 -2.25 58.21 5.15
CA SER A 5 -2.89 56.90 5.13
C SER A 5 -1.85 55.78 5.27
N LEU A 6 -2.07 54.86 6.21
CA LEU A 6 -1.28 53.65 6.40
C LEU A 6 -1.75 52.56 5.44
N THR A 7 -0.95 52.27 4.41
CA THR A 7 -1.16 51.16 3.49
C THR A 7 -0.92 49.84 4.24
N ARG A 8 -1.99 49.07 4.51
CA ARG A 8 -1.88 47.75 5.11
C ARG A 8 -1.31 46.76 4.07
N VAL A 9 -0.11 46.25 4.32
CA VAL A 9 0.46 45.15 3.53
C VAL A 9 -0.22 43.86 3.99
N ALA A 10 -1.02 43.25 3.13
CA ALA A 10 -1.58 41.93 3.37
C ALA A 10 -0.49 40.87 3.17
N VAL A 11 -0.03 40.26 4.26
CA VAL A 11 0.85 39.09 4.21
C VAL A 11 -0.03 37.87 3.98
N SER A 12 -0.05 37.36 2.74
CA SER A 12 -0.70 36.08 2.44
C SER A 12 0.11 34.94 3.03
N LEU A 13 -0.45 34.28 4.04
CA LEU A 13 0.09 33.05 4.60
C LEU A 13 -0.11 31.92 3.57
N VAL A 14 0.97 31.50 2.91
CA VAL A 14 0.96 30.33 2.02
C VAL A 14 0.94 29.07 2.89
N LEU A 15 -0.23 28.43 3.02
CA LEU A 15 -0.33 27.09 3.58
C LEU A 15 0.33 26.10 2.62
N LEU A 16 1.54 25.67 2.96
CA LEU A 16 2.21 24.57 2.27
C LEU A 16 1.46 23.26 2.58
N PRO A 17 1.11 22.43 1.57
CA PRO A 17 0.47 21.15 1.81
C PRO A 17 1.41 20.25 2.62
N THR A 18 1.02 19.92 3.85
CA THR A 18 1.72 18.90 4.63
C THR A 18 1.50 17.55 3.96
N VAL A 19 2.55 16.94 3.42
CA VAL A 19 2.49 15.57 2.91
C VAL A 19 2.26 14.65 4.10
N VAL A 20 1.03 14.16 4.26
CA VAL A 20 0.72 13.12 5.24
C VAL A 20 1.23 11.81 4.68
N ILE A 21 2.28 11.28 5.31
CA ILE A 21 2.82 9.96 4.99
C ILE A 21 1.80 8.91 5.44
N GLY A 22 1.52 7.95 4.56
CA GLY A 22 0.59 6.86 4.81
C GLY A 22 1.32 5.57 5.23
N ARG A 23 0.62 4.70 5.96
CA ARG A 23 1.04 3.31 6.21
C ARG A 23 -0.02 2.34 5.74
N ILE A 24 0.37 1.13 5.33
CA ILE A 24 -0.59 0.04 5.06
C ILE A 24 -1.43 -0.22 6.31
N SER A 25 -2.74 -0.35 6.11
CA SER A 25 -3.71 -0.66 7.16
C SER A 25 -4.39 -2.00 6.95
N ASN A 26 -4.62 -2.37 5.70
CA ASN A 26 -5.22 -3.63 5.30
C ASN A 26 -5.02 -3.88 3.80
N VAL A 27 -5.31 -5.11 3.39
CA VAL A 27 -5.51 -5.47 1.99
C VAL A 27 -6.98 -5.26 1.64
N LYS A 28 -7.23 -4.54 0.55
CA LYS A 28 -8.58 -4.35 0.02
C LYS A 28 -9.10 -5.70 -0.52
N PRO A 29 -10.32 -6.13 -0.14
CA PRO A 29 -10.91 -7.35 -0.67
C PRO A 29 -11.01 -7.32 -2.19
N PHE A 30 -10.57 -8.40 -2.84
CA PHE A 30 -10.80 -8.61 -4.26
C PHE A 30 -12.26 -9.02 -4.51
N THR A 31 -12.95 -8.27 -5.36
CA THR A 31 -14.33 -8.56 -5.75
C THR A 31 -14.35 -9.26 -7.11
N GLY A 32 -14.83 -10.50 -7.15
CA GLY A 32 -15.02 -11.27 -8.38
C GLY A 32 -14.25 -12.59 -8.40
N THR A 33 -14.13 -13.17 -9.59
CA THR A 33 -13.39 -14.41 -9.85
C THR A 33 -12.09 -14.06 -10.55
N TYR A 34 -10.97 -14.56 -10.03
CA TYR A 34 -9.67 -14.44 -10.67
C TYR A 34 -9.51 -15.52 -11.74
N HIS A 35 -9.32 -15.11 -12.99
CA HIS A 35 -9.09 -16.00 -14.12
C HIS A 35 -7.58 -16.15 -14.36
N ALA A 36 -7.00 -17.22 -13.83
CA ALA A 36 -5.58 -17.50 -13.93
C ALA A 36 -5.25 -18.12 -15.29
N THR A 37 -4.31 -17.52 -16.00
CA THR A 37 -3.73 -18.03 -17.25
C THR A 37 -2.22 -18.19 -17.06
N ASN A 38 -1.51 -18.68 -18.06
CA ASN A 38 -0.05 -18.85 -17.97
C ASN A 38 0.73 -17.56 -17.67
N ASN A 39 0.15 -16.38 -17.96
CA ASN A 39 0.79 -15.08 -17.78
C ASN A 39 -0.02 -14.12 -16.88
N SER A 40 -1.02 -14.62 -16.14
CA SER A 40 -1.89 -13.75 -15.35
C SER A 40 -1.15 -13.10 -14.17
N LYS A 41 -1.48 -11.84 -13.91
CA LYS A 41 -1.07 -11.08 -12.73
C LYS A 41 -2.29 -10.78 -11.88
N PHE A 42 -2.19 -11.00 -10.58
CA PHE A 42 -3.23 -10.70 -9.62
C PHE A 42 -3.05 -9.29 -9.05
N PRO A 43 -4.07 -8.42 -9.11
CA PRO A 43 -4.00 -7.09 -8.53
C PRO A 43 -4.23 -7.16 -7.01
N LEU A 44 -3.15 -7.02 -6.25
CA LEU A 44 -3.20 -6.96 -4.79
C LEU A 44 -3.20 -5.49 -4.33
N THR A 45 -4.38 -4.98 -3.97
CA THR A 45 -4.55 -3.60 -3.53
C THR A 45 -4.44 -3.47 -2.02
N PHE A 46 -3.64 -2.50 -1.56
CA PHE A 46 -3.49 -2.14 -0.16
C PHE A 46 -4.15 -0.78 0.10
N ASN A 47 -4.80 -0.65 1.25
CA ASN A 47 -5.30 0.64 1.74
C ASN A 47 -4.30 1.25 2.71
N THR A 48 -4.05 2.55 2.55
CA THR A 48 -3.12 3.30 3.40
C THR A 48 -3.88 4.36 4.19
N ILE A 49 -3.49 4.53 5.46
CA ILE A 49 -4.06 5.53 6.38
C ILE A 49 -2.96 6.51 6.83
N PRO A 50 -3.32 7.71 7.34
CA PRO A 50 -2.34 8.62 7.93
C PRO A 50 -1.45 7.91 8.94
N SER A 51 -0.14 8.05 8.76
CA SER A 51 0.85 7.63 9.73
C SER A 51 1.22 8.81 10.63
N PRO A 52 1.25 8.62 11.96
CA PRO A 52 1.66 9.68 12.90
C PRO A 52 3.16 10.01 12.79
N THR A 53 3.94 9.21 12.08
CA THR A 53 5.38 9.37 11.87
C THR A 53 5.71 9.22 10.38
N ASN A 54 6.92 9.62 9.99
CA ASN A 54 7.45 9.53 8.63
C ASN A 54 7.80 8.10 8.17
N ASN A 55 6.99 7.14 8.58
CA ASN A 55 7.20 5.72 8.38
C ASN A 55 7.20 5.38 6.90
N LEU A 56 8.09 4.49 6.53
CA LEU A 56 8.12 3.93 5.20
C LEU A 56 7.76 2.45 5.30
N ASP A 57 6.80 2.00 4.49
CA ASP A 57 6.60 0.58 4.26
C ASP A 57 7.69 0.15 3.26
N PHE A 58 8.62 -0.70 3.68
CA PHE A 58 9.83 -0.97 2.88
C PHE A 58 9.68 -2.14 1.92
N SER A 59 8.93 -3.16 2.33
CA SER A 59 8.82 -4.39 1.57
C SER A 59 7.52 -5.13 1.84
N VAL A 60 7.06 -5.86 0.84
CA VAL A 60 5.91 -6.77 0.95
C VAL A 60 6.30 -8.14 0.37
N ALA A 61 6.19 -9.17 1.20
CA ALA A 61 6.29 -10.56 0.80
C ALA A 61 4.89 -11.14 0.55
N VAL A 62 4.64 -11.70 -0.63
CA VAL A 62 3.35 -12.28 -1.00
C VAL A 62 3.46 -13.80 -1.13
N GLY A 63 2.48 -14.50 -0.57
CA GLY A 63 2.33 -15.94 -0.64
C GLY A 63 0.91 -16.36 -1.01
N LEU A 64 0.79 -17.56 -1.58
CA LEU A 64 -0.44 -18.29 -1.81
C LEU A 64 -0.37 -19.54 -0.94
N SER A 65 -0.97 -19.52 0.26
CA SER A 65 -0.70 -20.51 1.31
C SER A 65 -0.74 -21.96 0.79
N PRO A 66 0.31 -22.78 1.00
CA PRO A 66 1.53 -22.52 1.79
C PRO A 66 2.74 -22.02 0.98
N ILE A 67 2.56 -21.62 -0.28
CA ILE A 67 3.62 -21.33 -1.24
C ILE A 67 4.01 -19.85 -1.19
N PHE A 68 5.30 -19.55 -1.00
CA PHE A 68 5.83 -18.20 -1.24
C PHE A 68 5.82 -17.88 -2.74
N ILE A 69 5.41 -16.66 -3.09
CA ILE A 69 5.28 -16.24 -4.48
C ILE A 69 6.35 -15.22 -4.88
N GLN A 70 6.38 -14.07 -4.20
CA GLN A 70 7.21 -12.93 -4.64
C GLN A 70 7.46 -11.95 -3.49
N ASN A 71 8.61 -11.26 -3.53
CA ASN A 71 8.89 -10.09 -2.72
C ASN A 71 8.85 -8.82 -3.57
N PHE A 72 8.31 -7.75 -3.00
CA PHE A 72 8.31 -6.40 -3.57
C PHE A 72 9.11 -5.48 -2.66
N ASP A 73 10.06 -4.75 -3.25
CA ASP A 73 10.71 -3.60 -2.61
C ASP A 73 9.85 -2.38 -2.90
N LEU A 74 9.16 -1.89 -1.87
CA LEU A 74 8.26 -0.75 -2.01
C LEU A 74 9.03 0.56 -2.19
N VAL A 75 10.28 0.66 -1.72
CA VAL A 75 11.14 1.83 -1.94
C VAL A 75 11.48 1.95 -3.41
N ALA A 76 11.96 0.86 -4.01
CA ALA A 76 12.29 0.82 -5.42
C ALA A 76 11.08 1.09 -6.34
N LEU A 77 9.87 0.73 -5.88
CA LEU A 77 8.63 0.95 -6.61
C LEU A 77 8.01 2.34 -6.36
N GLY A 78 8.66 3.22 -5.59
CA GLY A 78 8.12 4.54 -5.25
C GLY A 78 6.89 4.49 -4.34
N HIS A 79 6.68 3.37 -3.67
CA HIS A 79 5.58 3.12 -2.75
C HIS A 79 5.98 3.16 -1.27
N SER A 80 7.25 3.46 -0.97
CA SER A 80 7.73 3.55 0.41
C SER A 80 7.11 4.70 1.19
N SER A 81 6.81 5.81 0.54
CA SER A 81 6.10 6.96 1.12
C SER A 81 4.79 7.16 0.37
N THR A 82 3.93 6.14 0.36
CA THR A 82 2.58 6.31 -0.17
C THR A 82 1.86 7.35 0.67
N GLY A 83 1.26 8.36 0.05
CA GLY A 83 0.29 9.19 0.75
C GLY A 83 -0.88 8.33 1.26
N VAL A 84 -1.82 8.97 1.94
CA VAL A 84 -3.09 8.32 2.31
C VAL A 84 -3.88 7.95 1.04
N GLY A 85 -4.46 6.76 0.99
CA GLY A 85 -5.21 6.28 -0.16
C GLY A 85 -5.09 4.78 -0.38
N ASN A 86 -4.69 4.38 -1.59
CA ASN A 86 -4.44 2.99 -1.94
C ASN A 86 -3.37 2.86 -3.02
N PHE A 87 -2.74 1.71 -3.08
CA PHE A 87 -1.85 1.32 -4.18
C PHE A 87 -2.04 -0.17 -4.50
N THR A 88 -1.64 -0.59 -5.71
CA THR A 88 -1.83 -1.97 -6.16
C THR A 88 -0.53 -2.56 -6.66
N LEU A 89 -0.18 -3.73 -6.12
CA LEU A 89 0.92 -4.55 -6.61
C LEU A 89 0.39 -5.60 -7.60
N GLN A 90 1.11 -5.80 -8.70
CA GLN A 90 0.77 -6.82 -9.69
C GLN A 90 1.56 -8.10 -9.40
N VAL A 91 0.93 -9.04 -8.71
CA VAL A 91 1.56 -10.28 -8.23
C VAL A 91 1.48 -11.35 -9.32
N GLN A 92 2.60 -12.00 -9.64
CA GLN A 92 2.62 -13.10 -10.60
C GLN A 92 1.92 -14.33 -10.02
N LEU A 93 0.68 -14.59 -10.44
CA LEU A 93 -0.11 -15.75 -10.05
C LEU A 93 -0.63 -16.50 -11.29
N PRO A 94 0.28 -17.11 -12.07
CA PRO A 94 -0.13 -17.89 -13.24
C PRO A 94 -0.88 -19.15 -12.84
N ALA A 95 -1.60 -19.74 -13.81
CA ALA A 95 -2.38 -20.97 -13.66
C ALA A 95 -1.62 -22.10 -12.93
N SER A 96 -0.31 -22.25 -13.20
CA SER A 96 0.56 -23.26 -12.59
C SER A 96 0.76 -23.13 -11.07
N LYS A 97 0.30 -22.04 -10.44
CA LYS A 97 0.33 -21.86 -8.99
C LYS A 97 -0.90 -22.46 -8.28
N PHE A 98 -1.91 -22.91 -9.02
CA PHE A 98 -3.17 -23.42 -8.50
C PHE A 98 -3.34 -24.91 -8.82
N PHE A 99 -4.10 -25.62 -7.97
CA PHE A 99 -4.40 -27.05 -8.12
C PHE A 99 -5.77 -27.30 -8.76
N GLY A 100 -6.30 -26.32 -9.51
CA GLY A 100 -7.64 -26.33 -10.08
C GLY A 100 -8.50 -25.16 -9.61
N ASN A 101 -9.77 -25.15 -10.02
CA ASN A 101 -10.72 -24.12 -9.62
C ASN A 101 -11.02 -24.20 -8.13
N GLY A 102 -11.20 -23.06 -7.45
CA GLY A 102 -11.54 -23.06 -6.04
C GLY A 102 -11.22 -21.76 -5.31
N THR A 103 -11.37 -21.79 -3.99
CA THR A 103 -11.02 -20.66 -3.12
C THR A 103 -9.61 -20.82 -2.58
N TYR A 104 -8.78 -19.80 -2.77
CA TYR A 104 -7.40 -19.77 -2.33
C TYR A 104 -7.14 -18.58 -1.41
N ARG A 105 -6.20 -18.72 -0.47
CA ARG A 105 -5.82 -17.66 0.47
C ARG A 105 -4.52 -16.99 0.04
N VAL A 106 -4.63 -15.74 -0.40
CA VAL A 106 -3.47 -14.87 -0.66
C VAL A 106 -3.09 -14.21 0.65
N THR A 107 -1.81 -14.30 1.01
CA THR A 107 -1.23 -13.69 2.21
C THR A 107 -0.16 -12.68 1.80
N ALA A 108 -0.15 -11.52 2.44
CA ALA A 108 0.86 -10.50 2.27
C ALA A 108 1.45 -10.16 3.64
N ILE A 109 2.77 -10.15 3.74
CA ILE A 109 3.50 -9.73 4.93
C ILE A 109 4.23 -8.45 4.58
N ALA A 110 3.85 -7.34 5.21
CA ALA A 110 4.49 -6.06 5.01
C ALA A 110 5.40 -5.70 6.19
N THR A 111 6.54 -5.09 5.89
CA THR A 111 7.36 -4.47 6.93
C THR A 111 6.81 -3.08 7.23
N ALA A 112 6.30 -2.89 8.44
CA ALA A 112 5.85 -1.60 8.93
C ALA A 112 6.88 -1.05 9.93
N ALA A 113 7.56 0.03 9.58
CA ALA A 113 8.37 0.77 10.54
C ALA A 113 7.50 1.76 11.31
N TYR A 114 7.75 1.92 12.60
CA TYR A 114 7.04 2.87 13.45
C TYR A 114 8.01 3.89 14.05
N GLY A 115 8.71 4.64 13.20
CA GLY A 115 9.67 5.66 13.61
C GLY A 115 10.79 5.11 14.51
N ALA A 116 11.72 5.99 14.90
CA ALA A 116 12.84 5.60 15.77
C ALA A 116 12.41 5.12 17.17
N LEU A 117 11.15 5.36 17.56
CA LEU A 117 10.66 5.12 18.92
C LEU A 117 9.93 3.78 19.10
N TYR A 118 9.39 3.16 18.04
CA TYR A 118 8.52 1.98 18.15
C TYR A 118 8.98 0.76 17.31
N GLY A 119 10.15 0.83 16.66
CA GLY A 119 10.76 -0.33 15.98
C GLY A 119 10.13 -0.70 14.63
N THR A 120 10.64 -1.76 14.01
CA THR A 120 10.07 -2.39 12.82
C THR A 120 9.29 -3.63 13.21
N GLN A 121 8.07 -3.77 12.68
CA GLN A 121 7.27 -4.98 12.85
C GLN A 121 6.81 -5.52 11.50
N LEU A 122 6.48 -6.81 11.49
CA LEU A 122 5.86 -7.45 10.34
C LEU A 122 4.35 -7.52 10.57
N GLU A 123 3.60 -7.00 9.61
CA GLU A 123 2.15 -7.11 9.60
C GLU A 123 1.70 -8.12 8.57
N VAL A 124 0.76 -8.98 8.97
CA VAL A 124 0.23 -10.05 8.13
C VAL A 124 -1.18 -9.69 7.71
N TYR A 125 -1.39 -9.60 6.41
CA TYR A 125 -2.68 -9.41 5.78
C TYR A 125 -3.04 -10.65 4.95
N ALA A 126 -4.32 -10.98 4.88
CA ALA A 126 -4.77 -12.08 4.05
C ALA A 126 -6.15 -11.81 3.47
N GLN A 127 -6.39 -12.37 2.29
CA GLN A 127 -7.70 -12.40 1.67
C GLN A 127 -7.94 -13.74 0.96
N ASN A 128 -9.20 -14.14 0.89
CA ASN A 128 -9.62 -15.28 0.10
C ASN A 128 -10.03 -14.79 -1.30
N ILE A 129 -9.59 -15.51 -2.33
CA ILE A 129 -9.96 -15.25 -3.72
C ILE A 129 -10.56 -16.52 -4.32
N THR A 130 -11.59 -16.36 -5.15
CA THR A 130 -12.12 -17.45 -5.97
C THR A 130 -11.38 -17.46 -7.30
N VAL A 131 -10.87 -18.62 -7.71
CA VAL A 131 -10.02 -18.79 -8.89
C VAL A 131 -10.63 -19.77 -9.88
N THR A 132 -10.54 -19.41 -11.15
CA THR A 132 -10.73 -20.30 -12.30
C THR A 132 -9.43 -20.39 -13.06
N VAL A 133 -8.96 -21.61 -13.34
CA VAL A 133 -7.70 -21.92 -14.05
C VAL A 133 -7.96 -22.43 -15.46
#